data_AF-A0A814AA86-F1
#
_entry.id   AF-A0A814AA86-F1
#
_cell.length_a   1.000
_cell.length_b   1.000
_cell.length_c   1.000
_cell.angle_alpha   90.00
_cell.angle_beta   90.00
_cell.angle_gamma   90.00
#
_symmetry.space_group_name_H-M   'P 1'
#
loop_
_entity.id
_entity.type
_entity.pdbx_description
1 polymer ?
#
loop_
_entity_poly.entity_id
_entity_poly.type
_entity_poly.pdbx_seq_one_letter_code
_entity_poly.pdbx_strand_id
1 'polypeptide(L)'
;MNLSLKEIDEKLIRMFAEQIFRIGFVHADPHPGNVHVQVNNDPKSKNYRKAQIVLLDHGLYESLLSEERKILCDLWMASITNDHIRMKQAATALGAPEKEYELFCTLVTMKPLPDTEQYNIPLYANNWDPLPRELQMFALKSGKFHMPTEEEYENVLTNEQRLEVRKHFRKLMDKKRLALLRILKQMPKTMFLLLRNLNSVRNTLKIHNVSEVDRTYIMTEVCQQALKEFQTKKKKI
;
A
#
# COMPACT_ATOMS: atom_id res chain seq x y z
N MET A 1 19.85 -25.23 -2.92
CA MET A 1 18.39 -25.39 -2.75
C MET A 1 17.73 -24.76 -3.96
N ASN A 2 16.83 -25.46 -4.66
CA ASN A 2 16.08 -24.89 -5.78
C ASN A 2 14.66 -24.56 -5.32
N LEU A 3 14.53 -23.51 -4.50
CA LEU A 3 13.23 -22.99 -4.05
C LEU A 3 12.80 -21.86 -4.99
N SER A 4 11.51 -21.85 -5.35
CA SER A 4 10.96 -20.81 -6.22
C SER A 4 10.81 -19.50 -5.45
N LEU A 5 11.44 -18.41 -5.92
CA LEU A 5 11.28 -17.08 -5.35
C LEU A 5 9.81 -16.62 -5.38
N LYS A 6 9.09 -16.95 -6.46
CA LYS A 6 7.65 -16.69 -6.58
C LYS A 6 6.86 -17.38 -5.46
N GLU A 7 7.16 -18.65 -5.19
CA GLU A 7 6.47 -19.39 -4.12
C GLU A 7 6.76 -18.80 -2.74
N ILE A 8 8.00 -18.37 -2.50
CA ILE A 8 8.42 -17.72 -1.25
C ILE A 8 7.66 -16.41 -1.07
N ASP A 9 7.61 -15.58 -2.11
CA ASP A 9 6.95 -14.27 -2.11
C ASP A 9 5.44 -14.39 -1.90
N GLU A 10 4.78 -15.31 -2.61
CA GLU A 10 3.35 -15.59 -2.42
C GLU A 10 3.04 -16.00 -0.98
N LYS A 11 3.88 -16.87 -0.38
CA LYS A 11 3.73 -17.32 1.01
C LYS A 11 3.96 -16.19 2.00
N LEU A 12 4.96 -15.34 1.78
CA LEU A 12 5.24 -14.19 2.63
C LEU A 12 4.07 -13.20 2.62
N ILE A 13 3.59 -12.81 1.44
CA ILE A 13 2.46 -11.88 1.32
C ILE A 13 1.22 -12.48 1.98
N ARG A 14 0.91 -13.75 1.68
CA ARG A 14 -0.27 -14.41 2.24
C ARG A 14 -0.19 -14.50 3.76
N MET A 15 0.96 -14.86 4.33
CA MET A 15 1.16 -14.92 5.78
C MET A 15 0.89 -13.57 6.46
N PHE A 16 1.39 -12.46 5.91
CA PHE A 16 1.12 -11.13 6.49
C PHE A 16 -0.33 -10.69 6.27
N ALA A 17 -0.92 -10.96 5.11
CA ALA A 17 -2.33 -10.69 4.85
C ALA A 17 -3.23 -11.43 5.85
N GLU A 18 -2.89 -12.69 6.16
CA GLU A 18 -3.59 -13.53 7.14
C GLU A 18 -3.53 -12.96 8.55
N GLN A 19 -2.33 -12.54 8.98
CA GLN A 19 -2.15 -11.87 10.28
C GLN A 19 -2.95 -10.58 10.36
N ILE A 20 -2.94 -9.76 9.30
CA ILE A 20 -3.57 -8.44 9.27
C ILE A 20 -5.10 -8.52 9.19
N PHE A 21 -5.65 -9.22 8.19
CA PHE A 21 -7.09 -9.15 7.90
C PHE A 21 -7.90 -10.18 8.69
N ARG A 22 -7.37 -11.40 8.84
CA ARG A 22 -8.16 -12.51 9.38
C ARG A 22 -7.90 -12.74 10.87
N ILE A 23 -6.65 -12.98 11.24
CA ILE A 23 -6.25 -13.41 12.59
C ILE A 23 -6.24 -12.22 13.56
N GLY A 24 -5.63 -11.10 13.16
CA GLY A 24 -5.47 -9.93 14.00
C GLY A 24 -4.36 -10.00 15.03
N PHE A 25 -3.43 -10.95 14.89
CA PHE A 25 -2.21 -11.01 15.68
C PHE A 25 -1.04 -10.82 14.73
N VAL A 26 -0.48 -9.61 14.75
CA VAL A 26 0.39 -9.12 13.69
C VAL A 26 1.81 -8.97 14.21
N HIS A 27 2.75 -9.63 13.54
CA HIS A 27 4.17 -9.46 13.80
C HIS A 27 4.55 -8.01 13.49
N ALA A 28 4.93 -7.23 14.49
CA ALA A 28 5.09 -5.79 14.28
C ALA A 28 6.44 -5.43 13.64
N ASP A 29 7.46 -6.29 13.71
CA ASP A 29 8.80 -6.03 13.15
C ASP A 29 9.27 -7.02 12.06
N PRO A 30 8.56 -7.12 10.92
CA PRO A 30 8.85 -8.11 9.89
C PRO A 30 9.98 -7.66 8.96
N HIS A 31 11.19 -7.55 9.50
CA HIS A 31 12.39 -7.32 8.71
C HIS A 31 12.97 -8.64 8.17
N PRO A 32 13.79 -8.63 7.10
CA PRO A 32 14.35 -9.85 6.50
C PRO A 32 15.10 -10.75 7.50
N GLY A 33 15.77 -10.18 8.51
CA GLY A 33 16.42 -10.95 9.57
C GLY A 33 15.49 -11.82 10.43
N ASN A 34 14.18 -11.53 10.48
CA ASN A 34 13.18 -12.30 11.23
C ASN A 34 12.45 -13.33 10.35
N VAL A 35 12.90 -13.51 9.12
CA VAL A 35 12.29 -14.41 8.15
C VAL A 35 13.33 -15.43 7.71
N HIS A 36 13.16 -16.68 8.13
CA HIS A 36 13.95 -17.79 7.64
C HIS A 36 13.17 -18.58 6.58
N VAL A 37 13.85 -18.92 5.49
CA VAL A 37 13.27 -19.72 4.40
C VAL A 37 13.98 -21.06 4.35
N GLN A 38 13.21 -22.14 4.46
CA GLN A 38 13.73 -23.50 4.42
C GLN A 38 12.88 -24.40 3.52
N VAL A 39 13.40 -25.58 3.18
CA VAL A 39 12.62 -26.63 2.54
C VAL A 39 11.85 -27.38 3.62
N ASN A 40 10.54 -27.56 3.43
CA ASN A 40 9.78 -28.44 4.31
C ASN A 40 10.19 -29.91 4.07
N ASN A 41 10.84 -30.52 5.07
CA ASN A 41 11.31 -31.90 5.00
C ASN A 41 10.40 -32.90 5.73
N ASP A 42 9.23 -32.49 6.21
CA ASP A 42 8.26 -33.42 6.81
C ASP A 42 7.57 -34.25 5.71
N PRO A 43 7.84 -35.57 5.63
CA PRO A 43 7.27 -36.44 4.59
C PRO A 43 5.75 -36.64 4.72
N LYS A 44 5.16 -36.33 5.89
CA LYS A 44 3.71 -36.41 6.10
C LYS A 44 2.98 -35.13 5.70
N SER A 45 3.71 -34.04 5.45
CA SER A 45 3.12 -32.76 5.12
C SER A 45 2.65 -32.72 3.67
N LYS A 46 1.46 -32.16 3.44
CA LYS A 46 0.97 -31.82 2.08
C LYS A 46 1.88 -30.82 1.35
N ASN A 47 2.78 -30.17 2.09
CA ASN A 47 3.78 -29.23 1.60
C ASN A 47 5.19 -29.82 1.59
N TYR A 48 5.37 -31.14 1.59
CA TYR A 48 6.68 -31.78 1.50
C TYR A 48 7.48 -31.26 0.30
N ARG A 49 8.76 -30.95 0.52
CA ARG A 49 9.71 -30.38 -0.45
C ARG A 49 9.37 -28.98 -0.98
N LYS A 50 8.33 -28.32 -0.45
CA LYS A 50 7.96 -26.95 -0.79
C LYS A 50 8.67 -25.93 0.11
N ALA A 51 8.69 -24.66 -0.32
CA ALA A 51 9.21 -23.58 0.51
C ALA A 51 8.43 -23.46 1.84
N GLN A 52 9.12 -23.26 2.95
CA GLN A 52 8.53 -23.00 4.25
C GLN A 52 9.09 -21.68 4.78
N ILE A 53 8.17 -20.78 5.15
CA ILE A 53 8.51 -19.55 5.85
C ILE A 53 8.47 -19.85 7.35
N VAL A 54 9.56 -19.56 8.03
CA VAL A 54 9.69 -19.64 9.48
C VAL A 54 9.90 -18.21 9.98
N LEU A 55 8.91 -17.69 10.69
CA LEU A 55 9.06 -16.42 11.42
C LEU A 55 9.92 -16.68 12.65
N LEU A 56 10.93 -15.83 12.80
CA LEU A 56 11.80 -15.76 13.97
C LEU A 56 11.39 -14.55 14.82
N ASP A 57 11.99 -14.45 16.00
CA ASP A 57 11.82 -13.35 16.96
C ASP A 57 10.35 -12.97 17.22
N HIS A 58 9.76 -13.65 18.20
CA HIS A 58 8.38 -13.40 18.60
C HIS A 58 8.22 -12.29 19.66
N GLY A 59 9.23 -11.42 19.83
CA GLY A 59 9.25 -10.41 20.89
C GLY A 59 8.31 -9.24 20.71
N LEU A 60 7.84 -8.97 19.48
CA LEU A 60 7.00 -7.79 19.19
C LEU A 60 5.79 -8.12 18.31
N TYR A 61 4.63 -8.17 18.95
CA TYR A 61 3.33 -8.33 18.30
C TYR A 61 2.36 -7.23 18.69
N GLU A 62 1.41 -6.99 17.80
CA GLU A 62 0.25 -6.16 18.08
C GLU A 62 -1.03 -6.92 17.77
N SER A 63 -2.07 -6.62 18.55
CA SER A 63 -3.40 -7.18 18.37
C SER A 63 -4.32 -6.16 17.74
N LEU A 64 -4.94 -6.53 16.63
CA LEU A 64 -6.01 -5.76 15.98
C LEU A 64 -7.35 -6.33 16.41
N LEU A 65 -8.28 -5.48 16.86
CA LEU A 65 -9.63 -5.91 17.23
C LEU A 65 -10.43 -6.34 16.00
N SER A 66 -11.44 -7.20 16.18
CA SER A 66 -12.21 -7.74 15.05
C SER A 66 -12.97 -6.63 14.31
N GLU A 67 -13.43 -5.62 15.03
CA GLU A 67 -14.10 -4.43 14.50
C GLU A 67 -13.13 -3.58 13.66
N GLU A 68 -11.92 -3.34 14.15
CA GLU A 68 -10.87 -2.62 13.42
C GLU A 68 -10.48 -3.36 12.14
N ARG A 69 -10.31 -4.69 12.21
CA ARG A 69 -10.00 -5.52 11.05
C ARG A 69 -11.10 -5.47 10.00
N LYS A 70 -12.36 -5.46 10.44
CA LYS A 70 -13.50 -5.32 9.52
C LYS A 70 -13.47 -3.98 8.80
N ILE A 71 -13.26 -2.88 9.53
CA ILE A 71 -13.15 -1.54 8.93
C ILE A 71 -11.96 -1.46 7.97
N LEU A 72 -10.82 -2.07 8.34
CA LEU A 72 -9.65 -2.17 7.48
C LEU A 72 -9.93 -2.97 6.20
N CYS A 73 -10.66 -4.08 6.29
CA CYS A 73 -11.08 -4.84 5.12
C CYS A 73 -12.02 -4.01 4.23
N ASP A 74 -12.95 -3.27 4.82
CA ASP A 74 -13.84 -2.36 4.10
C ASP A 74 -13.06 -1.25 3.39
N LEU A 75 -12.06 -0.65 4.06
CA LEU A 75 -11.15 0.33 3.46
C LEU A 75 -10.40 -0.27 2.28
N TRP A 76 -9.82 -1.46 2.44
CA TRP A 76 -9.07 -2.14 1.40
C TRP A 76 -9.94 -2.38 0.17
N MET A 77 -11.10 -3.01 0.36
CA MET A 77 -12.03 -3.28 -0.74
C MET A 77 -12.49 -2.00 -1.43
N ALA A 78 -12.85 -0.97 -0.67
CA ALA A 78 -13.29 0.31 -1.21
C ALA A 78 -12.16 0.99 -2.02
N SER A 79 -10.91 0.87 -1.58
CA SER A 79 -9.76 1.41 -2.30
C SER A 79 -9.51 0.66 -3.62
N ILE A 80 -9.75 -0.65 -3.68
CA ILE A 80 -9.63 -1.43 -4.92
C ILE A 80 -10.76 -1.10 -5.90
N THR A 81 -11.97 -0.85 -5.41
CA THR A 81 -13.14 -0.50 -6.24
C THR A 81 -13.29 1.00 -6.49
N ASN A 82 -12.37 1.82 -5.97
CA ASN A 82 -12.41 3.27 -6.05
C ASN A 82 -13.73 3.89 -5.51
N ASP A 83 -14.23 3.37 -4.40
CA ASP A 83 -15.46 3.86 -3.75
C ASP A 83 -15.09 4.91 -2.69
N HIS A 84 -15.09 6.18 -3.09
CA HIS A 84 -14.64 7.29 -2.24
C HIS A 84 -15.52 7.51 -1.02
N ILE A 85 -16.80 7.19 -1.11
CA ILE A 85 -17.74 7.30 0.02
C ILE A 85 -17.30 6.29 1.10
N ARG A 86 -17.12 5.03 0.73
CA ARG A 86 -16.69 3.98 1.67
C ARG A 86 -15.24 4.18 2.12
N MET A 87 -14.35 4.62 1.24
CA MET A 87 -12.96 4.94 1.59
C MET A 87 -12.89 6.01 2.67
N LYS A 88 -13.62 7.12 2.50
CA LYS A 88 -13.66 8.20 3.49
C LYS A 88 -14.22 7.73 4.82
N GLN A 89 -15.34 7.00 4.81
CA GLN A 89 -15.95 6.46 6.03
C GLN A 89 -14.99 5.53 6.78
N ALA A 90 -14.40 4.55 6.09
CA ALA A 90 -13.51 3.58 6.71
C ALA A 90 -12.19 4.21 7.17
N ALA A 91 -11.61 5.13 6.39
CA ALA A 91 -10.37 5.81 6.77
C ALA A 91 -10.57 6.65 8.04
N THR A 92 -11.69 7.38 8.12
CA THR A 92 -12.01 8.20 9.28
C THR A 92 -12.26 7.33 10.52
N ALA A 93 -12.94 6.19 10.36
CA ALA A 93 -13.15 5.22 11.42
C ALA A 93 -11.84 4.56 11.92
N LEU A 94 -10.78 4.55 11.10
CA LEU A 94 -9.43 4.10 11.47
C LEU A 94 -8.54 5.24 12.00
N GLY A 95 -9.11 6.43 12.23
CA GLY A 95 -8.41 7.58 12.82
C GLY A 95 -7.64 8.45 11.82
N ALA A 96 -7.90 8.32 10.52
CA ALA A 96 -7.42 9.29 9.54
C ALA A 96 -8.26 10.57 9.61
N PRO A 97 -7.66 11.77 9.50
CA PRO A 97 -8.45 12.97 9.32
C PRO A 97 -9.19 12.92 7.97
N GLU A 98 -10.47 13.29 8.00
CA GLU A 98 -11.40 13.10 6.88
C GLU A 98 -10.92 13.75 5.56
N LYS A 99 -10.23 14.89 5.65
CA LYS A 99 -9.70 15.61 4.48
C LYS A 99 -8.51 14.91 3.82
N GLU A 100 -7.90 13.96 4.50
CA GLU A 100 -6.70 13.25 4.06
C GLU A 100 -6.96 11.75 3.80
N TYR A 101 -8.23 11.33 3.71
CA TYR A 101 -8.59 9.93 3.55
C TYR A 101 -7.94 9.26 2.32
N GLU A 102 -7.78 9.98 1.20
CA GLU A 102 -7.15 9.45 -0.02
C GLU A 102 -5.66 9.15 0.20
N LEU A 103 -4.96 10.07 0.88
CA LEU A 103 -3.56 9.88 1.23
C LEU A 103 -3.43 8.71 2.21
N PHE A 104 -4.35 8.58 3.18
CA PHE A 104 -4.38 7.44 4.09
C PHE A 104 -4.59 6.11 3.36
N CYS A 105 -5.55 6.05 2.44
CA CYS A 105 -5.79 4.86 1.60
C CYS A 105 -4.57 4.51 0.74
N THR A 106 -3.88 5.52 0.19
CA THR A 106 -2.64 5.35 -0.57
C THR A 106 -1.53 4.75 0.30
N LEU A 107 -1.43 5.20 1.56
CA LEU A 107 -0.50 4.63 2.53
C LEU A 107 -0.87 3.19 2.86
N VAL A 108 -2.13 2.88 3.16
CA VAL A 108 -2.54 1.49 3.49
C VAL A 108 -2.36 0.55 2.30
N THR A 109 -2.83 0.95 1.12
CA THR A 109 -2.73 0.10 -0.07
C THR A 109 -1.35 0.10 -0.70
N MET A 110 -0.43 0.97 -0.27
CA MET A 110 0.89 1.15 -0.86
C MET A 110 0.85 1.30 -2.39
N LYS A 111 -0.24 1.87 -2.91
CA LYS A 111 -0.53 2.11 -4.31
C LYS A 111 -1.15 3.51 -4.43
N PRO A 112 -0.80 4.28 -5.47
CA PRO A 112 -1.56 5.50 -5.76
C PRO A 112 -3.01 5.11 -6.01
N LEU A 113 -3.95 5.87 -5.44
CA LEU A 113 -5.35 5.73 -5.80
C LEU A 113 -5.58 6.24 -7.24
N PRO A 114 -6.53 5.65 -7.98
CA PRO A 114 -7.06 6.28 -9.17
C PRO A 114 -7.70 7.61 -8.76
N ASP A 115 -7.21 8.74 -9.29
CA ASP A 115 -7.72 10.07 -8.98
C ASP A 115 -9.24 10.13 -9.19
N THR A 116 -10.00 10.60 -8.20
CA THR A 116 -11.39 11.02 -8.42
C THR A 116 -11.55 12.51 -8.17
N GLU A 117 -12.07 13.18 -9.20
CA GLU A 117 -13.11 14.23 -9.27
C GLU A 117 -13.21 15.35 -8.21
N GLN A 118 -12.53 15.32 -7.07
CA GLN A 118 -12.62 16.36 -6.04
C GLN A 118 -12.01 17.70 -6.47
N TYR A 119 -11.29 17.76 -7.60
CA TYR A 119 -10.57 18.95 -8.05
C TYR A 119 -10.92 19.44 -9.47
N ASN A 120 -11.95 18.90 -10.12
CA ASN A 120 -12.35 19.30 -11.48
C ASN A 120 -11.17 19.25 -12.48
N ILE A 121 -10.38 18.17 -12.41
CA ILE A 121 -9.19 17.96 -13.25
C ILE A 121 -9.61 17.10 -14.46
N PRO A 122 -9.27 17.49 -15.71
CA PRO A 122 -9.65 16.75 -16.91
C PRO A 122 -9.14 15.30 -16.94
N LEU A 123 -10.00 14.38 -17.42
CA LEU A 123 -9.84 12.92 -17.43
C LEU A 123 -8.55 12.37 -18.09
N TYR A 124 -7.78 13.18 -18.82
CA TYR A 124 -6.53 12.75 -19.45
C TYR A 124 -5.32 12.79 -18.48
N ALA A 125 -5.52 13.22 -17.23
CA ALA A 125 -4.48 13.37 -16.20
C ALA A 125 -4.39 12.21 -15.18
N ASN A 126 -5.02 11.06 -15.45
CA ASN A 126 -5.19 9.95 -14.49
C ASN A 126 -3.89 9.27 -13.96
N ASN A 127 -2.70 9.74 -14.32
CA ASN A 127 -1.43 9.15 -13.87
C ASN A 127 -0.53 10.12 -13.10
N TRP A 128 -0.89 11.40 -12.92
CA TRP A 128 -0.01 12.36 -12.28
C TRP A 128 -0.81 13.38 -11.49
N ASP A 129 -0.49 13.48 -10.20
CA ASP A 129 -0.66 14.66 -9.34
C ASP A 129 -0.61 15.91 -10.22
N PRO A 130 -1.62 16.81 -10.23
CA PRO A 130 -1.84 17.79 -11.29
C PRO A 130 -0.52 18.46 -11.61
N LEU A 131 0.04 18.08 -12.76
CA LEU A 131 1.36 18.53 -13.18
C LEU A 131 1.34 20.05 -13.06
N PRO A 132 2.33 20.69 -12.42
CA PRO A 132 2.47 22.15 -12.45
C PRO A 132 2.16 22.66 -13.86
N ARG A 133 1.51 23.83 -14.00
CA ARG A 133 1.10 24.38 -15.31
C ARG A 133 2.26 24.36 -16.32
N GLU A 134 3.47 24.49 -15.83
CA GLU A 134 4.74 24.50 -16.55
C GLU A 134 5.15 23.10 -17.05
N LEU A 135 4.79 22.03 -16.35
CA LEU A 135 4.94 20.64 -16.82
C LEU A 135 3.82 20.25 -17.80
N GLN A 136 2.63 20.85 -17.67
CA GLN A 136 1.61 20.78 -18.73
C GLN A 136 2.11 21.52 -19.99
N MET A 137 2.78 22.67 -19.82
CA MET A 137 3.46 23.37 -20.92
C MET A 137 4.61 22.55 -21.51
N PHE A 138 5.36 21.79 -20.69
CA PHE A 138 6.34 20.83 -21.20
C PHE A 138 5.67 19.80 -22.10
N ALA A 139 4.59 19.17 -21.66
CA ALA A 139 3.87 18.17 -22.45
C ALA A 139 3.34 18.74 -23.78
N LEU A 140 2.82 19.98 -23.74
CA LEU A 140 2.37 20.70 -24.93
C LEU A 140 3.51 21.09 -25.88
N LYS A 141 4.68 21.51 -25.36
CA LYS A 141 5.84 21.92 -26.18
C LYS A 141 6.62 20.74 -26.75
N SER A 142 6.73 19.65 -25.99
CA SER A 142 7.48 18.45 -26.38
C SER A 142 6.65 17.43 -27.16
N GLY A 143 5.32 17.55 -27.12
CA GLY A 143 4.39 16.55 -27.65
C GLY A 143 4.40 15.23 -26.86
N LYS A 144 5.05 15.20 -25.69
CA LYS A 144 5.22 14.00 -24.88
C LYS A 144 4.30 14.03 -23.67
N PHE A 145 3.51 12.97 -23.48
CA PHE A 145 2.62 12.79 -22.34
C PHE A 145 3.22 11.87 -21.26
N HIS A 146 4.52 12.05 -21.01
CA HIS A 146 5.24 11.42 -19.91
C HIS A 146 6.00 12.48 -19.15
N MET A 147 6.48 12.13 -17.97
CA MET A 147 7.33 13.05 -17.24
C MET A 147 8.72 13.14 -17.82
N PRO A 148 9.28 14.35 -17.87
CA PRO A 148 10.58 14.57 -18.47
C PRO A 148 11.64 13.78 -17.72
N THR A 149 12.56 13.19 -18.46
CA THR A 149 13.85 12.80 -17.90
C THR A 149 14.61 14.04 -17.42
N GLU A 150 15.64 13.88 -16.59
CA GLU A 150 16.47 15.03 -16.19
C GLU A 150 17.03 15.78 -17.40
N GLU A 151 17.48 15.05 -18.42
CA GLU A 151 17.98 15.62 -19.67
C GLU A 151 16.91 16.40 -20.45
N GLU A 152 15.70 15.85 -20.59
CA GLU A 152 14.58 16.55 -21.25
C GLU A 152 14.15 17.78 -20.45
N TYR A 153 14.17 17.68 -19.13
CA TYR A 153 13.84 18.77 -18.23
C TYR A 153 14.82 19.94 -18.37
N GLU A 154 16.11 19.64 -18.56
CA GLU A 154 17.15 20.65 -18.77
C GLU A 154 17.14 21.27 -20.16
N ASN A 155 16.85 20.47 -21.19
CA ASN A 155 16.91 20.89 -22.59
C ASN A 155 15.62 21.57 -23.09
N VAL A 156 14.45 21.19 -22.58
CA VAL A 156 13.16 21.71 -23.06
C VAL A 156 12.70 22.96 -22.31
N LEU A 157 13.07 23.10 -21.03
CA LEU A 157 12.64 24.20 -20.18
C LEU A 157 13.77 25.19 -19.88
N THR A 158 13.46 26.48 -19.95
CA THR A 158 14.41 27.53 -19.56
C THR A 158 14.70 27.47 -18.05
N ASN A 159 15.81 28.08 -17.61
CA ASN A 159 16.16 28.13 -16.18
C ASN A 159 15.06 28.75 -15.31
N GLU A 160 14.37 29.79 -15.81
CA GLU A 160 13.24 30.42 -15.12
C GLU A 160 12.06 29.46 -15.00
N GLN A 161 11.71 28.76 -16.07
CA GLN A 161 10.64 27.75 -16.06
C GLN A 161 10.96 26.60 -15.11
N ARG A 162 12.21 26.12 -15.11
CA ARG A 162 12.68 25.09 -14.17
C ARG A 162 12.61 25.56 -12.72
N LEU A 163 12.89 26.84 -12.45
CA LEU A 163 12.78 27.41 -11.11
C LEU A 163 11.33 27.47 -10.63
N GLU A 164 10.39 27.86 -11.50
CA GLU A 164 8.96 27.88 -11.20
C GLU A 164 8.40 26.48 -10.94
N VAL A 165 8.74 25.50 -11.78
CA VAL A 165 8.40 24.09 -11.54
C VAL A 165 8.93 23.63 -10.18
N ARG A 166 10.19 23.91 -9.85
CA ARG A 166 10.77 23.57 -8.53
C ARG A 166 10.03 24.25 -7.38
N LYS A 167 9.65 25.52 -7.52
CA LYS A 167 8.85 26.24 -6.51
C LYS A 167 7.48 25.59 -6.32
N HIS A 168 6.82 25.22 -7.40
CA HIS A 168 5.52 24.54 -7.34
C HIS A 168 5.62 23.17 -6.68
N PHE A 169 6.56 22.32 -7.11
CA PHE A 169 6.77 21.00 -6.51
C PHE A 169 7.08 21.09 -5.02
N ARG A 170 7.91 22.04 -4.59
CA ARG A 170 8.16 22.27 -3.17
C ARG A 170 6.87 22.53 -2.40
N LYS A 171 6.01 23.43 -2.89
CA LYS A 171 4.70 23.71 -2.27
C LYS A 171 3.81 22.45 -2.19
N LEU A 172 3.77 21.67 -3.27
CA LEU A 172 3.00 20.42 -3.35
C LEU A 172 3.51 19.38 -2.34
N MET A 173 4.83 19.16 -2.32
CA MET A 173 5.51 18.26 -1.39
C MET A 173 5.34 18.69 0.06
N ASP A 174 5.42 19.99 0.35
CA ASP A 174 5.15 20.52 1.70
C ASP A 174 3.70 20.28 2.13
N LYS A 175 2.73 20.50 1.22
CA LYS A 175 1.32 20.19 1.50
C LYS A 175 1.13 18.70 1.81
N LYS A 176 1.72 17.80 1.02
CA LYS A 176 1.68 16.34 1.24
C LYS A 176 2.38 15.93 2.53
N ARG A 177 3.54 16.53 2.84
CA ARG A 177 4.28 16.32 4.09
C ARG A 177 3.44 16.71 5.29
N LEU A 178 2.79 17.87 5.25
CA LEU A 178 1.91 18.33 6.33
C LEU A 178 0.68 17.44 6.48
N ALA A 179 0.08 16.98 5.38
CA ALA A 179 -1.02 16.01 5.40
C ALA A 179 -0.60 14.68 6.03
N LEU A 180 0.56 14.14 5.63
CA LEU A 180 1.14 12.94 6.22
C LEU A 180 1.38 13.10 7.72
N LEU A 181 1.93 14.23 8.16
CA LEU A 181 2.12 14.51 9.58
C LEU A 181 0.80 14.56 10.36
N ARG A 182 -0.28 15.10 9.76
CA ARG A 182 -1.60 15.10 10.39
C ARG A 182 -2.16 13.68 10.52
N ILE A 183 -2.05 12.87 9.47
CA ILE A 183 -2.42 11.45 9.50
C ILE A 183 -1.67 10.75 10.63
N LEU A 184 -0.34 10.82 10.65
CA LEU A 184 0.50 10.12 11.63
C LEU A 184 0.21 10.54 13.09
N LYS A 185 -0.21 11.80 13.31
CA LYS A 185 -0.56 12.30 14.64
C LYS A 185 -1.92 11.81 15.15
N GLN A 186 -2.89 11.58 14.26
CA GLN A 186 -4.23 11.15 14.63
C GLN A 186 -4.41 9.63 14.59
N MET A 187 -3.59 8.96 13.78
CA MET A 187 -3.65 7.52 13.59
C MET A 187 -3.33 6.76 14.90
N PRO A 188 -4.13 5.74 15.26
CA PRO A 188 -3.83 4.84 16.35
C PRO A 188 -2.49 4.13 16.15
N LYS A 189 -1.78 3.82 17.25
CA LYS A 189 -0.50 3.09 17.23
C LYS A 189 -0.60 1.76 16.47
N THR A 190 -1.72 1.06 16.60
CA THR A 190 -2.01 -0.21 15.92
C THR A 190 -1.96 -0.06 14.39
N MET A 191 -2.53 1.02 13.85
CA MET A 191 -2.50 1.32 12.42
C MET A 191 -1.12 1.74 11.92
N PHE A 192 -0.34 2.45 12.73
CA PHE A 192 1.04 2.81 12.37
C PHE A 192 1.92 1.57 12.18
N LEU A 193 1.83 0.61 13.10
CA LEU A 193 2.60 -0.63 13.04
C LEU A 193 2.17 -1.50 11.86
N LEU A 194 0.88 -1.49 11.52
CA LEU A 194 0.37 -2.11 10.32
C LEU A 194 0.97 -1.49 9.03
N LEU A 195 1.06 -0.17 8.93
CA LEU A 195 1.71 0.49 7.78
C LEU A 195 3.18 0.11 7.65
N ARG A 196 3.89 -0.04 8.77
CA ARG A 196 5.28 -0.53 8.79
C ARG A 196 5.39 -1.96 8.23
N ASN A 197 4.46 -2.82 8.61
CA ASN A 197 4.42 -4.21 8.13
C ASN A 197 4.20 -4.28 6.62
N LEU A 198 3.22 -3.52 6.12
CA LEU A 198 2.90 -3.48 4.69
C LEU A 198 4.07 -2.95 3.84
N ASN A 199 4.82 -1.98 4.37
CA ASN A 199 6.04 -1.49 3.74
C ASN A 199 7.13 -2.56 3.65
N SER A 200 7.32 -3.33 4.72
CA SER A 200 8.35 -4.37 4.78
C SER A 200 8.06 -5.49 3.77
N VAL A 201 6.79 -5.94 3.70
CA VAL A 201 6.34 -6.91 2.69
C VAL A 201 6.59 -6.40 1.28
N ARG A 202 6.26 -5.12 1.00
CA ARG A 202 6.51 -4.52 -0.30
C ARG A 202 8.00 -4.48 -0.65
N ASN A 203 8.86 -4.17 0.31
CA ASN A 203 10.30 -4.05 0.08
C ASN A 203 10.96 -5.41 -0.21
N THR A 204 10.55 -6.48 0.47
CA THR A 204 11.07 -7.82 0.20
C THR A 204 10.82 -8.26 -1.24
N LEU A 205 9.63 -7.99 -1.79
CA LEU A 205 9.30 -8.29 -3.19
C LEU A 205 10.16 -7.51 -4.19
N LYS A 206 10.50 -6.25 -3.87
CA LYS A 206 11.37 -5.44 -4.72
C LYS A 206 12.79 -6.02 -4.82
N ILE A 207 13.32 -6.57 -3.72
CA ILE A 207 14.67 -7.14 -3.68
C ILE A 207 14.78 -8.36 -4.60
N HIS A 208 13.73 -9.20 -4.65
CA HIS A 208 13.73 -10.39 -5.50
C HIS A 208 13.55 -10.08 -6.99
N ASN A 209 13.21 -8.83 -7.35
CA ASN A 209 12.92 -8.39 -8.72
C ASN A 209 11.89 -9.27 -9.44
N VAL A 210 11.01 -9.94 -8.69
CA VAL A 210 9.97 -10.82 -9.21
C VAL A 210 8.75 -9.97 -9.53
N SER A 211 8.56 -9.62 -10.80
CA SER A 211 7.38 -8.86 -11.25
C SER A 211 6.10 -9.70 -11.34
N GLU A 212 6.19 -11.02 -11.14
CA GLU A 212 5.09 -11.95 -11.40
C GLU A 212 4.08 -12.09 -10.25
N VAL A 213 4.40 -11.64 -9.04
CA VAL A 213 3.52 -11.84 -7.87
C VAL A 213 2.61 -10.62 -7.68
N ASP A 214 1.31 -10.80 -7.92
CA ASP A 214 0.32 -9.77 -7.65
C ASP A 214 -0.04 -9.70 -6.15
N ARG A 215 0.70 -8.86 -5.43
CA ARG A 215 0.45 -8.57 -4.01
C ARG A 215 -0.98 -8.10 -3.74
N THR A 216 -1.54 -7.28 -4.63
CA THR A 216 -2.88 -6.73 -4.42
C THR A 216 -3.93 -7.82 -4.53
N TYR A 217 -3.79 -8.72 -5.50
CA TYR A 217 -4.66 -9.87 -5.62
C TYR A 217 -4.65 -10.72 -4.35
N ILE A 218 -3.47 -11.17 -3.90
CA ILE A 218 -3.34 -12.06 -2.71
C ILE A 218 -3.92 -11.40 -1.45
N MET A 219 -3.59 -10.12 -1.22
CA MET A 219 -4.13 -9.36 -0.09
C MET A 219 -5.66 -9.24 -0.16
N THR A 220 -6.20 -8.99 -1.35
CA THR A 220 -7.64 -8.86 -1.59
C THR A 220 -8.35 -10.19 -1.38
N GLU A 221 -7.79 -11.31 -1.82
CA GLU A 221 -8.35 -12.64 -1.56
C GLU A 221 -8.51 -12.91 -0.06
N VAL A 222 -7.45 -12.67 0.72
CA VAL A 222 -7.47 -12.89 2.18
C VAL A 222 -8.44 -11.92 2.87
N CYS A 223 -8.47 -10.65 2.43
CA CYS A 223 -9.43 -9.66 2.90
C CYS A 223 -10.88 -10.12 2.67
N GLN A 224 -11.20 -10.65 1.48
CA GLN A 224 -12.53 -11.19 1.18
C GLN A 224 -12.88 -12.41 2.04
N GLN A 225 -11.92 -13.30 2.31
CA GLN A 225 -12.12 -14.43 3.22
C GLN A 225 -12.45 -13.94 4.64
N ALA A 226 -11.69 -12.97 5.16
CA ALA A 226 -11.94 -12.37 6.46
C ALA A 226 -13.35 -11.74 6.55
N LEU A 227 -13.77 -10.99 5.52
CA LEU A 227 -15.12 -10.41 5.45
C LEU A 227 -16.23 -11.47 5.54
N LYS A 228 -16.08 -12.60 4.83
CA LYS A 228 -17.04 -13.72 4.90
C LYS A 228 -17.10 -14.32 6.32
N GLU A 229 -15.96 -14.44 6.98
CA GLU A 229 -15.90 -14.94 8.37
C GLU A 229 -16.57 -13.99 9.37
N PHE A 230 -16.39 -12.68 9.22
CA PHE A 230 -17.09 -11.70 10.05
C PHE A 230 -18.62 -11.76 9.87
N GLN A 231 -19.09 -11.99 8.63
CA GLN A 231 -20.53 -12.12 8.34
C GLN A 231 -21.15 -13.40 8.92
N THR A 232 -20.45 -14.52 8.86
CA THR A 232 -20.96 -15.80 9.40
C THR A 232 -21.03 -15.80 10.92
N LYS A 233 -20.07 -15.17 11.62
CA LYS A 233 -20.12 -15.02 13.08
C LYS A 233 -21.29 -14.16 13.55
N LYS A 234 -21.69 -13.14 12.79
CA LYS A 234 -22.84 -12.28 13.11
C LYS A 234 -24.19 -12.98 13.00
N LYS A 235 -24.29 -14.09 12.25
CA LYS A 235 -25.54 -14.88 12.11
C LYS A 235 -25.73 -15.93 13.21
N LYS A 236 -24.74 -16.12 14.10
CA LYS A 236 -24.76 -17.14 15.17
C LYS A 236 -25.07 -16.57 16.56
N ILE A 237 -25.42 -15.28 16.64
CA ILE A 237 -25.83 -14.56 17.84
C ILE A 237 -27.26 -14.07 17.59
#